data_AF-A0A7E5VNC5-F1
#
_entry.id   AF-A0A7E5VNC5-F1
#
_cell.length_a   1.000
_cell.length_b   1.000
_cell.length_c   1.000
_cell.angle_alpha   90.00
_cell.angle_beta   90.00
_cell.angle_gamma   90.00
#
_symmetry.space_group_name_H-M   'P 1'
#
loop_
_entity.id
_entity.type
_entity.pdbx_description
1 polymer ?
#
loop_
_entity_poly.entity_id
_entity_poly.type
_entity_poly.pdbx_seq_one_letter_code
_entity_poly.pdbx_strand_id
1 'polypeptide(L)'
;MNLNLLQTKKPIRILQAFSVCPWKRIAKQITSLNIRDKSHSLFHCDRTGFINWKKGIKLNCYFQNPSDKMRVLIVLSCLVVVAFAADKYNAKYDNFDVDTLISNDRLLKAYINCFLEKGRCTPEGSDFKKTLPEAIETTCAKCTEKQKGNIRKVIKAIQQKHPKEWEDLVKKNDPSGKNRANFDKFIQGS
;
A
#
# COMPACT_ATOMS: atom_id res chain seq x y z
N MET A 1 -16.72 -59.64 -41.60
CA MET A 1 -16.14 -59.21 -40.31
C MET A 1 -16.76 -57.85 -39.99
N ASN A 2 -17.75 -57.77 -39.08
CA ASN A 2 -17.60 -57.49 -37.63
C ASN A 2 -16.88 -56.14 -37.38
N LEU A 3 -17.32 -55.19 -36.55
CA LEU A 3 -18.23 -55.22 -35.39
C LEU A 3 -18.64 -53.77 -34.98
N ASN A 4 -19.85 -53.65 -34.44
CA ASN A 4 -20.43 -52.75 -33.41
C ASN A 4 -19.71 -51.48 -32.84
N LEU A 5 -20.52 -50.40 -32.77
CA LEU A 5 -20.86 -49.51 -31.64
C LEU A 5 -19.80 -49.14 -30.57
N LEU A 6 -19.59 -47.83 -30.34
CA LEU A 6 -20.10 -47.09 -29.15
C LEU A 6 -19.60 -45.63 -29.15
N GLN A 7 -20.54 -44.68 -28.99
CA GLN A 7 -20.26 -43.27 -28.73
C GLN A 7 -19.77 -43.06 -27.29
N THR A 8 -18.72 -42.27 -27.08
CA THR A 8 -18.61 -41.38 -25.91
C THR A 8 -17.90 -40.08 -26.30
N LYS A 9 -18.64 -38.97 -26.34
CA LYS A 9 -18.08 -37.62 -26.42
C LYS A 9 -17.48 -37.26 -25.05
N LYS A 10 -16.15 -37.12 -24.98
CA LYS A 10 -15.44 -36.44 -23.87
C LYS A 10 -15.47 -34.92 -24.10
N PRO A 11 -15.77 -34.09 -23.09
CA PRO A 11 -15.43 -32.67 -23.14
C PRO A 11 -14.13 -32.37 -22.37
N ILE A 12 -13.15 -31.86 -23.13
CA ILE A 12 -12.41 -30.59 -22.98
C ILE A 12 -11.53 -30.36 -21.73
N ARG A 13 -10.23 -30.14 -22.02
CA ARG A 13 -9.09 -29.71 -21.17
C ARG A 13 -9.32 -28.34 -20.51
N ILE A 14 -9.02 -28.19 -19.21
CA ILE A 14 -7.79 -27.58 -18.65
C ILE A 14 -7.35 -26.28 -19.31
N LEU A 15 -7.49 -25.15 -18.59
CA LEU A 15 -6.43 -24.15 -18.44
C LEU A 15 -6.57 -23.45 -17.07
N GLN A 16 -5.53 -23.59 -16.28
CA GLN A 16 -5.30 -22.98 -14.97
C GLN A 16 -4.73 -21.58 -15.16
N ALA A 17 -5.15 -20.61 -14.34
CA ALA A 17 -4.32 -19.47 -13.93
C ALA A 17 -5.09 -18.69 -12.87
N PHE A 18 -4.72 -18.83 -11.58
CA PHE A 18 -4.78 -17.78 -10.55
C PHE A 18 -4.26 -18.38 -9.23
N SER A 19 -2.94 -18.58 -9.15
CA SER A 19 -2.29 -18.96 -7.90
C SER A 19 -0.84 -18.47 -7.86
N VAL A 20 -0.60 -17.16 -7.84
CA VAL A 20 0.67 -16.63 -7.32
C VAL A 20 0.50 -15.23 -6.73
N CYS A 21 0.23 -15.17 -5.42
CA CYS A 21 0.59 -14.05 -4.52
C CYS A 21 0.54 -14.57 -3.07
N PRO A 22 1.30 -14.01 -2.12
CA PRO A 22 2.60 -14.56 -1.74
C PRO A 22 2.62 -15.07 -0.30
N TRP A 23 2.01 -16.23 -0.03
CA TRP A 23 2.03 -16.82 1.32
C TRP A 23 3.31 -17.59 1.68
N LYS A 24 4.17 -17.88 0.71
CA LYS A 24 5.34 -18.75 0.92
C LYS A 24 6.46 -18.14 1.77
N ARG A 25 6.39 -16.85 2.13
CA ARG A 25 7.42 -16.19 2.95
C ARG A 25 7.10 -16.09 4.45
N ILE A 26 5.83 -16.22 4.84
CA ILE A 26 5.44 -16.23 6.27
C ILE A 26 5.58 -17.63 6.87
N ALA A 27 5.40 -18.69 6.06
CA ALA A 27 5.42 -20.07 6.54
C ALA A 27 6.79 -20.56 7.05
N LYS A 28 7.89 -19.83 6.79
CA LYS A 28 9.25 -20.28 7.15
C LYS A 28 9.78 -19.72 8.49
N GLN A 29 9.00 -18.89 9.18
CA GLN A 29 9.40 -18.31 10.48
C GLN A 29 8.76 -19.02 11.69
N ILE A 30 7.85 -19.97 11.45
CA ILE A 30 7.07 -20.65 12.51
C ILE A 30 7.58 -22.09 12.77
N THR A 31 8.62 -22.56 12.08
CA THR A 31 9.11 -23.96 12.18
C THR A 31 10.25 -24.18 13.18
N SER A 32 10.21 -23.59 14.39
CA SER A 32 11.13 -24.02 15.47
C SER A 32 10.58 -23.98 16.90
N LEU A 33 9.31 -23.65 17.12
CA LEU A 33 8.73 -23.76 18.46
C LEU A 33 8.01 -25.10 18.61
N ASN A 34 8.75 -26.05 19.18
CA ASN A 34 8.27 -27.34 19.65
C ASN A 34 7.32 -27.11 20.85
N ILE A 35 6.03 -26.90 20.58
CA ILE A 35 4.98 -26.89 21.60
C ILE A 35 4.13 -28.14 21.40
N ARG A 36 4.35 -29.10 22.29
CA ARG A 36 3.48 -30.25 22.52
C ARG A 36 2.20 -29.74 23.21
N ASP A 37 1.08 -30.15 22.63
CA ASP A 37 -0.23 -30.38 23.25
C ASP A 37 -1.31 -29.27 23.28
N LYS A 38 -2.52 -29.73 22.92
CA LYS A 38 -3.89 -29.21 23.11
C LYS A 38 -4.28 -27.84 22.54
N SER A 39 -4.78 -27.85 21.30
CA SER A 39 -5.67 -26.78 20.81
C SER A 39 -6.84 -27.33 19.98
N HIS A 40 -7.75 -28.05 20.63
CA HIS A 40 -9.16 -28.09 20.23
C HIS A 40 -9.90 -27.06 21.08
N SER A 41 -10.29 -25.91 20.50
CA SER A 41 -11.47 -25.11 20.88
C SER A 41 -11.38 -23.68 20.33
N LEU A 42 -11.68 -23.51 19.05
CA LEU A 42 -12.15 -22.23 18.51
C LEU A 42 -13.32 -22.43 17.53
N PHE A 43 -13.50 -23.64 17.02
CA PHE A 43 -14.66 -24.06 16.26
C PHE A 43 -15.14 -25.41 16.80
N HIS A 44 -16.33 -25.44 17.39
CA HIS A 44 -17.09 -26.67 17.52
C HIS A 44 -17.98 -26.79 16.28
N CYS A 45 -17.64 -27.70 15.37
CA CYS A 45 -18.58 -28.13 14.35
C CYS A 45 -19.18 -29.44 14.85
N ASP A 46 -20.45 -29.40 15.22
CA ASP A 46 -21.16 -30.59 15.69
C ASP A 46 -21.73 -31.35 14.49
N ARG A 47 -21.63 -32.68 14.52
CA ARG A 47 -22.08 -33.56 13.41
C ARG A 47 -23.48 -34.05 13.73
N THR A 48 -24.50 -33.19 13.62
CA THR A 48 -25.89 -33.65 13.77
C THR A 48 -26.40 -34.19 12.43
N GLY A 49 -26.36 -35.51 12.24
CA GLY A 49 -27.07 -36.14 11.12
C GLY A 49 -26.60 -37.55 10.78
N PHE A 50 -27.57 -38.47 10.74
CA PHE A 50 -27.43 -39.86 10.28
C PHE A 50 -26.73 -39.98 8.92
N ILE A 51 -25.89 -41.01 8.78
CA ILE A 51 -25.12 -41.31 7.59
C ILE A 51 -26.07 -41.64 6.42
N ASN A 52 -26.18 -40.75 5.43
CA ASN A 52 -26.75 -41.08 4.12
C ASN A 52 -25.84 -40.52 3.02
N TRP A 53 -25.21 -41.42 2.26
CA TRP A 53 -24.03 -41.16 1.41
C TRP A 53 -24.34 -40.39 0.10
N LYS A 54 -25.58 -39.96 -0.14
CA LYS A 54 -25.98 -39.23 -1.36
C LYS A 54 -26.21 -37.72 -1.20
N LYS A 55 -26.13 -37.15 -0.01
CA LYS A 55 -26.31 -35.70 0.20
C LYS A 55 -25.08 -35.19 0.93
N GLY A 56 -24.32 -34.33 0.27
CA GLY A 56 -23.06 -33.78 0.79
C GLY A 56 -23.18 -33.21 2.21
N ILE A 57 -22.07 -33.19 2.91
CA ILE A 57 -21.99 -32.76 4.31
C ILE A 57 -22.29 -31.26 4.40
N LYS A 58 -23.39 -30.89 5.06
CA LYS A 58 -23.57 -29.51 5.54
C LYS A 58 -22.92 -29.40 6.90
N LEU A 59 -21.78 -28.69 6.97
CA LEU A 59 -21.25 -28.22 8.25
C LEU A 59 -21.95 -26.90 8.60
N ASN A 60 -22.71 -26.92 9.70
CA ASN A 60 -23.12 -25.71 10.37
C ASN A 60 -22.19 -25.54 11.57
N CYS A 61 -21.29 -24.58 11.50
CA CYS A 61 -20.41 -24.23 12.61
C CYS A 61 -21.01 -22.99 13.30
N TYR A 62 -21.36 -23.13 14.58
CA TYR A 62 -21.95 -22.06 15.39
C TYR A 62 -21.00 -21.66 16.53
N PHE A 63 -21.06 -20.39 16.94
CA PHE A 63 -20.34 -19.84 18.09
C PHE A 63 -21.09 -20.19 19.39
N GLN A 64 -20.63 -21.20 20.15
CA GLN A 64 -21.36 -21.69 21.32
C GLN A 64 -21.07 -20.92 22.63
N ASN A 65 -20.00 -20.10 22.74
CA ASN A 65 -19.60 -19.46 24.01
C ASN A 65 -19.60 -17.91 23.97
N PRO A 66 -20.16 -17.22 25.00
CA PRO A 66 -20.22 -15.76 25.06
C PRO A 66 -18.84 -15.09 25.26
N SER A 67 -17.88 -15.77 25.87
CA SER A 67 -16.49 -15.28 26.05
C SER A 67 -15.70 -15.24 24.74
N ASP A 68 -16.00 -16.15 23.80
CA ASP A 68 -15.30 -16.23 22.51
C ASP A 68 -15.83 -15.19 21.51
N LYS A 69 -17.11 -14.80 21.64
CA LYS A 69 -17.69 -13.67 20.89
C LYS A 69 -16.97 -12.36 21.21
N MET A 70 -16.63 -12.12 22.48
CA MET A 70 -15.89 -10.93 22.88
C MET A 70 -14.44 -10.93 22.35
N ARG A 71 -13.77 -12.08 22.35
CA ARG A 71 -12.43 -12.23 21.76
C ARG A 71 -12.42 -11.99 20.26
N VAL A 72 -13.41 -12.50 19.53
CA VAL A 72 -13.54 -12.25 18.08
C VAL A 72 -13.85 -10.79 17.79
N LEU A 73 -14.71 -10.15 18.58
CA LEU A 73 -15.00 -8.72 18.42
C LEU A 73 -13.76 -7.85 18.68
N ILE A 74 -12.95 -8.18 19.68
CA ILE A 74 -11.69 -7.48 19.97
C ILE A 74 -10.68 -7.66 18.83
N VAL A 75 -10.53 -8.88 18.31
CA VAL A 75 -9.62 -9.15 17.17
C VAL A 75 -10.10 -8.44 15.90
N LEU A 76 -11.41 -8.44 15.62
CA LEU A 76 -12.00 -7.68 14.51
C LEU A 76 -11.80 -6.17 14.68
N SER A 77 -12.03 -5.62 15.89
CA SER A 77 -11.81 -4.19 16.14
C SER A 77 -10.34 -3.80 15.99
N CYS A 78 -9.40 -4.64 16.44
CA CYS A 78 -7.96 -4.39 16.27
C CYS A 78 -7.55 -4.42 14.79
N LEU A 79 -8.10 -5.34 13.99
CA LEU A 79 -7.84 -5.39 12.55
C LEU A 79 -8.37 -4.16 11.81
N VAL A 80 -9.53 -3.65 12.21
CA VAL A 80 -10.10 -2.40 11.67
C VAL A 80 -9.20 -1.21 12.01
N VAL A 81 -8.69 -1.10 13.24
CA VAL A 81 -7.81 0.00 13.65
C VAL A 81 -6.48 -0.01 12.86
N VAL A 82 -5.87 -1.18 12.66
CA VAL A 82 -4.63 -1.29 11.87
C VAL A 82 -4.85 -0.94 10.40
N ALA A 83 -6.04 -1.25 9.84
CA ALA A 83 -6.38 -0.86 8.47
C ALA A 83 -6.52 0.66 8.29
N PHE A 84 -6.83 1.41 9.36
CA PHE A 84 -6.96 2.87 9.34
C PHE A 84 -5.71 3.63 9.78
N ALA A 85 -4.65 2.94 10.21
CA ALA A 85 -3.36 3.57 10.44
C ALA A 85 -2.75 3.97 9.10
N ALA A 86 -3.05 5.19 8.64
CA ALA A 86 -2.49 5.72 7.40
C ALA A 86 -0.98 5.91 7.57
N ASP A 87 -0.18 5.17 6.80
CA ASP A 87 1.27 5.35 6.71
C ASP A 87 1.57 6.78 6.24
N LYS A 88 2.08 7.63 7.15
CA LYS A 88 2.49 9.00 6.85
C LYS A 88 4.01 9.08 6.63
N TYR A 89 4.44 10.07 5.86
CA TYR A 89 5.86 10.39 5.72
C TYR A 89 6.46 10.84 7.06
N ASN A 90 7.78 10.69 7.18
CA ASN A 90 8.50 10.92 8.43
C ASN A 90 8.25 12.35 8.96
N ALA A 91 7.58 12.45 10.12
CA ALA A 91 7.24 13.71 10.78
C ALA A 91 8.46 14.51 11.26
N LYS A 92 9.68 13.94 11.24
CA LYS A 92 10.94 14.64 11.56
C LYS A 92 11.11 15.93 10.77
N TYR A 93 10.57 16.00 9.55
CA TYR A 93 10.71 17.15 8.67
C TYR A 93 9.53 18.15 8.71
N ASP A 94 8.57 17.96 9.63
CA ASP A 94 7.43 18.88 9.77
C ASP A 94 7.84 20.29 10.22
N ASN A 95 8.99 20.41 10.90
CA ASN A 95 9.56 21.68 11.36
C ASN A 95 10.73 22.15 10.47
N PHE A 96 10.82 21.65 9.23
CA PHE A 96 11.83 22.12 8.29
C PHE A 96 11.64 23.61 7.99
N ASP A 97 12.71 24.39 8.09
CA ASP A 97 12.67 25.85 7.88
C ASP A 97 12.59 26.21 6.39
N VAL A 98 11.36 26.24 5.90
CA VAL A 98 11.03 26.63 4.53
C VAL A 98 11.35 28.11 4.27
N ASP A 99 11.21 28.97 5.27
CA ASP A 99 11.41 30.42 5.12
C ASP A 99 12.88 30.75 4.85
N THR A 100 13.80 30.11 5.56
CA THR A 100 15.24 30.20 5.27
C THR A 100 15.58 29.59 3.91
N LEU A 101 14.95 28.46 3.54
CA LEU A 101 15.16 27.84 2.24
C LEU A 101 14.76 28.77 1.08
N ILE A 102 13.56 29.37 1.13
CA ILE A 102 13.06 30.20 0.02
C ILE A 102 13.68 31.60 0.00
N SER A 103 14.14 32.13 1.13
CA SER A 103 14.80 33.44 1.19
C SER A 103 16.23 33.41 0.64
N ASN A 104 16.94 32.28 0.81
CA ASN A 104 18.30 32.11 0.33
C ASN A 104 18.35 31.46 -1.06
N ASP A 105 18.50 32.27 -2.11
CA ASP A 105 18.54 31.83 -3.51
C ASP A 105 19.61 30.76 -3.77
N ARG A 106 20.80 30.91 -3.17
CA ARG A 106 21.90 29.94 -3.31
C ARG A 106 21.51 28.58 -2.72
N LEU A 107 20.85 28.59 -1.56
CA LEU A 107 20.39 27.37 -0.90
C LEU A 107 19.26 26.72 -1.71
N LEU A 108 18.26 27.49 -2.12
CA LEU A 108 17.14 27.01 -2.94
C LEU A 108 17.66 26.35 -4.23
N LYS A 109 18.60 27.00 -4.92
CA LYS A 109 19.22 26.48 -6.13
C LYS A 109 20.01 25.19 -5.89
N ALA A 110 20.66 25.04 -4.73
CA ALA A 110 21.32 23.79 -4.37
C ALA A 110 20.33 22.63 -4.24
N TYR A 111 19.16 22.86 -3.62
CA TYR A 111 18.07 21.87 -3.54
C TYR A 111 17.48 21.54 -4.92
N ILE A 112 17.22 22.54 -5.75
CA ILE A 112 16.77 22.34 -7.14
C ILE A 112 17.77 21.47 -7.91
N ASN A 113 19.06 21.79 -7.83
CA ASN A 113 20.10 21.02 -8.51
C ASN A 113 20.21 19.58 -7.98
N CYS A 114 20.00 19.36 -6.68
CA CYS A 114 19.90 18.02 -6.11
C CYS A 114 18.76 17.22 -6.75
N PHE A 115 17.56 17.80 -6.84
CA PHE A 115 16.40 17.15 -7.47
C PHE A 115 16.58 16.92 -8.97
N LEU A 116 17.31 17.81 -9.65
CA LEU A 116 17.67 17.65 -11.06
C LEU A 116 18.84 16.70 -11.31
N GLU A 117 19.52 16.21 -10.27
CA GLU A 117 20.76 15.41 -10.36
C GLU A 117 21.96 16.16 -10.95
N LYS A 118 21.95 17.49 -10.82
CA LYS A 118 23.03 18.38 -11.27
C LYS A 118 23.96 18.80 -10.12
N GLY A 119 23.74 18.30 -8.90
CA GLY A 119 24.51 18.69 -7.71
C GLY A 119 24.37 17.74 -6.53
N ARG A 120 25.09 18.03 -5.45
CA ARG A 120 25.05 17.26 -4.20
C ARG A 120 23.72 17.49 -3.49
N CYS A 121 23.16 16.42 -2.92
CA CYS A 121 21.99 16.48 -2.05
C CYS A 121 22.41 16.55 -0.58
N THR A 122 21.68 17.33 0.21
CA THR A 122 21.70 17.17 1.67
C THR A 122 21.01 15.85 2.06
N PRO A 123 21.22 15.32 3.27
CA PRO A 123 20.49 14.15 3.75
C PRO A 123 18.97 14.32 3.62
N GLU A 124 18.45 15.50 3.98
CA GLU A 124 17.02 15.83 3.91
C GLU A 124 16.54 15.86 2.46
N GLY A 125 17.28 16.52 1.57
CA GLY A 125 16.96 16.58 0.14
C GLY A 125 16.99 15.19 -0.51
N SER A 126 17.88 14.30 -0.07
CA SER A 126 17.96 12.92 -0.55
C SER A 126 16.72 12.10 -0.15
N ASP A 127 16.24 12.27 1.08
CA ASP A 127 15.04 11.59 1.55
C ASP A 127 13.77 12.06 0.82
N PHE A 128 13.64 13.38 0.60
CA PHE A 128 12.55 13.92 -0.21
C PHE A 128 12.65 13.45 -1.66
N LYS A 129 13.84 13.45 -2.25
CA LYS A 129 14.05 12.99 -3.63
C LYS A 129 13.57 11.56 -3.85
N LYS A 130 13.80 10.66 -2.87
CA LYS A 130 13.35 9.26 -2.94
C LYS A 130 11.82 9.12 -2.89
N THR A 131 11.14 10.03 -2.19
CA THR A 131 9.68 9.99 -1.99
C THR A 131 8.91 10.79 -3.06
N LEU A 132 9.58 11.69 -3.79
CA LEU A 132 8.98 12.53 -4.83
C LEU A 132 8.10 11.76 -5.85
N PRO A 133 8.52 10.62 -6.45
CA PRO A 133 7.71 9.94 -7.46
C PRO A 133 6.35 9.49 -6.93
N GLU A 134 6.34 8.89 -5.73
CA GLU A 134 5.11 8.46 -5.06
C GLU A 134 4.25 9.67 -4.65
N ALA A 135 4.88 10.72 -4.13
CA ALA A 135 4.17 11.93 -3.69
C ALA A 135 3.49 12.65 -4.86
N ILE A 136 4.07 12.63 -6.07
CA ILE A 136 3.47 13.22 -7.26
C ILE A 136 2.31 12.37 -7.77
N GLU A 137 2.49 11.05 -7.84
CA GLU A 137 1.42 10.12 -8.28
C GLU A 137 0.20 10.16 -7.35
N THR A 138 0.44 10.22 -6.04
CA THR A 138 -0.62 10.21 -5.02
C THR A 138 -1.06 11.59 -4.58
N THR A 139 -0.51 12.67 -5.17
CA THR A 139 -0.78 14.05 -4.75
C THR A 139 -0.58 14.24 -3.23
N CYS A 140 0.56 13.77 -2.71
CA CYS A 140 0.98 13.91 -1.32
C CYS A 140 0.02 13.24 -0.31
N ALA A 141 -0.61 12.10 -0.65
CA ALA A 141 -1.59 11.42 0.22
C ALA A 141 -1.02 11.07 1.61
N LYS A 142 0.27 10.69 1.65
CA LYS A 142 1.00 10.34 2.88
C LYS A 142 1.63 11.54 3.59
N CYS A 143 1.48 12.76 3.07
CA CYS A 143 2.03 13.95 3.70
C CYS A 143 1.20 14.37 4.92
N THR A 144 1.88 14.99 5.88
CA THR A 144 1.22 15.74 6.97
C THR A 144 0.67 17.06 6.43
N GLU A 145 -0.32 17.66 7.10
CA GLU A 145 -0.88 18.94 6.65
C GLU A 145 0.17 20.07 6.63
N LYS A 146 1.11 20.05 7.59
CA LYS A 146 2.27 20.94 7.60
C LYS A 146 3.15 20.74 6.37
N GLN A 147 3.48 19.49 6.02
CA GLN A 147 4.26 19.18 4.82
C GLN A 147 3.56 19.68 3.56
N LYS A 148 2.25 19.51 3.45
CA LYS A 148 1.48 20.01 2.29
C LYS A 148 1.61 21.53 2.15
N GLY A 149 1.40 22.27 3.25
CA GLY A 149 1.57 23.72 3.25
C GLY A 149 3.00 24.16 2.87
N ASN A 150 4.00 23.50 3.45
CA ASN A 150 5.42 23.75 3.18
C ASN A 150 5.78 23.49 1.70
N ILE A 151 5.35 22.37 1.14
CA ILE A 151 5.59 22.01 -0.26
C ILE A 151 4.96 23.05 -1.20
N ARG A 152 3.72 23.47 -0.96
CA ARG A 152 3.06 24.52 -1.76
C ARG A 152 3.85 25.83 -1.73
N LYS A 153 4.35 26.23 -0.57
CA LYS A 153 5.15 27.45 -0.38
C LYS A 153 6.47 27.38 -1.16
N VAL A 154 7.19 26.26 -1.05
CA VAL A 154 8.44 26.03 -1.79
C VAL A 154 8.19 26.05 -3.30
N ILE A 155 7.17 25.32 -3.79
CA ILE A 155 6.87 25.26 -5.22
C ILE A 155 6.56 26.65 -5.79
N LYS A 156 5.72 27.44 -5.10
CA LYS A 156 5.41 28.81 -5.53
C LYS A 156 6.67 29.68 -5.59
N ALA A 157 7.57 29.55 -4.61
CA ALA A 157 8.84 30.27 -4.63
C ALA A 157 9.74 29.85 -5.81
N ILE A 158 9.81 28.56 -6.13
CA ILE A 158 10.58 28.07 -7.29
C ILE A 158 9.96 28.58 -8.60
N GLN A 159 8.63 28.55 -8.75
CA GLN A 159 7.95 29.06 -9.95
C GLN A 159 8.20 30.55 -10.17
N GLN A 160 8.27 31.34 -9.10
CA GLN A 160 8.53 32.78 -9.17
C GLN A 160 10.00 33.13 -9.43
N LYS A 161 10.93 32.44 -8.75
CA LYS A 161 12.36 32.78 -8.80
C LYS A 161 13.14 32.04 -9.90
N HIS A 162 12.75 30.80 -10.18
CA HIS A 162 13.46 29.88 -11.06
C HIS A 162 12.50 29.14 -12.02
N PRO A 163 11.78 29.86 -12.91
CA PRO A 163 10.77 29.27 -13.78
C PRO A 163 11.36 28.25 -14.78
N LYS A 164 12.61 28.44 -15.23
CA LYS A 164 13.29 27.50 -16.13
C LYS A 164 13.58 26.18 -15.43
N GLU A 165 14.12 26.24 -14.22
CA GLU A 165 14.39 25.05 -13.43
C GLU A 165 13.12 24.35 -12.98
N TRP A 166 12.02 25.09 -12.79
CA TRP A 166 10.70 24.49 -12.57
C TRP A 166 10.26 23.60 -13.73
N GLU A 167 10.40 24.08 -14.97
CA GLU A 167 10.08 23.29 -16.16
C GLU A 167 10.94 22.02 -16.26
N ASP A 168 12.24 22.13 -15.98
CA ASP A 168 13.15 20.98 -15.90
C ASP A 168 12.69 19.96 -14.85
N LEU A 169 12.28 20.43 -13.67
CA LEU A 169 11.80 19.57 -12.57
C LEU A 169 10.51 18.85 -12.97
N VAL A 170 9.57 19.54 -13.61
CA VAL A 170 8.33 18.95 -14.11
C VAL A 170 8.65 17.87 -15.14
N LYS A 171 9.50 18.19 -16.11
CA LYS A 171 9.87 17.25 -17.19
C LYS A 171 10.56 15.99 -16.64
N LYS A 172 11.38 16.14 -15.59
CA LYS A 172 12.07 15.00 -14.95
C LYS A 172 11.11 14.11 -14.18
N ASN A 173 10.17 14.69 -13.45
CA ASN A 173 9.33 13.94 -12.51
C ASN A 173 7.99 13.46 -13.11
N ASP A 174 7.43 14.16 -14.11
CA ASP A 174 6.24 13.75 -14.85
C ASP A 174 6.39 14.08 -16.35
N PRO A 175 7.23 13.32 -17.09
CA PRO A 175 7.41 13.52 -18.52
C PRO A 175 6.14 13.23 -19.34
N SER A 176 5.23 12.43 -18.80
CA SER A 176 3.95 12.08 -19.42
C SER A 176 2.85 13.14 -19.23
N GLY A 177 3.02 14.03 -18.25
CA GLY A 177 2.01 15.01 -17.85
C GLY A 177 0.76 14.40 -17.21
N LYS A 178 0.77 13.11 -16.84
CA LYS A 178 -0.41 12.38 -16.34
C LYS A 178 -0.94 12.97 -15.03
N ASN A 179 -0.06 13.46 -14.17
CA ASN A 179 -0.40 13.92 -12.83
C ASN A 179 -0.52 15.45 -12.75
N ARG A 180 -0.29 16.16 -13.87
CA ARG A 180 -0.20 17.62 -13.91
C ARG A 180 -1.44 18.32 -13.36
N ALA A 181 -2.63 17.92 -13.80
CA ALA A 181 -3.88 18.56 -13.39
C ALA A 181 -4.16 18.44 -11.88
N ASN A 182 -3.88 17.28 -11.29
CA ASN A 182 -4.08 17.05 -9.85
C ASN A 182 -3.03 17.81 -9.03
N PHE A 183 -1.79 17.84 -9.51
CA PHE A 183 -0.70 18.53 -8.86
C PHE A 183 -0.87 20.06 -8.91
N ASP A 184 -1.35 20.61 -10.02
CA ASP A 184 -1.65 22.04 -10.14
C ASP A 184 -2.77 22.47 -9.17
N LYS A 185 -3.81 21.64 -9.00
CA LYS A 185 -4.84 21.83 -7.97
C LYS A 185 -4.25 21.80 -6.56
N PHE A 186 -3.32 20.89 -6.30
CA PHE A 186 -2.63 20.80 -5.01
C PHE A 186 -1.82 22.08 -4.69
N ILE A 187 -1.15 22.67 -5.68
CA ILE A 187 -0.38 23.91 -5.53
C ILE A 187 -1.30 25.10 -5.24
N GLN A 188 -2.48 25.12 -5.87
CA GLN A 188 -3.50 26.17 -5.68
C GLN A 188 -4.27 26.03 -4.36
N GLY A 189 -4.27 24.84 -3.75
CA GLY A 189 -4.95 24.59 -2.48
C GLY A 189 -4.42 25.47 -1.33
N SER A 190 -5.34 25.86 -0.45
CA SER A 190 -5.05 26.58 0.81
C SER A 190 -4.57 25.60 1.88
#